data_AF-A0A484LNC8-F1
#
_entry.id   AF-A0A484LNC8-F1
#
_cell.length_a   1.000
_cell.length_b   1.000
_cell.length_c   1.000
_cell.angle_alpha   90.00
_cell.angle_beta   90.00
_cell.angle_gamma   90.00
#
_symmetry.space_group_name_H-M   'P 1'
#
loop_
_entity.id
_entity.type
_entity.pdbx_description
1 polymer ?
#
loop_
_entity_poly.entity_id
_entity_poly.type
_entity_poly.pdbx_seq_one_letter_code
_entity_poly.pdbx_strand_id
1 'polypeptide(L)'
;MKLQLFLVLSLSSLLPFPSLSENPTSDDGAEKSPVLDAGGGRLLAGVNYFVLPVTGGGLSPAKVNEKHAACPRDIVQESGEDRTGLPVVISPVEGRTGPVQLSTDVNVKFSAPIAAACLNETVWRVGKYDEAAEKFPVVTGGAEGNPGPETIGNWFKIEKHGPGYKFVFCPTVAGTLQVVCQDVGVFPGAGGARILALGDSPLVVTFKRTGPWDAPVPFLPAPLPPVPVHPHPEPPVHPAPEAPVPPAPEAPAPPAPEASSAYWGTKAGFYHVMLLGTTTFGSMLLLL
;
A
#
# COMPACT_ATOMS: atom_id res chain seq x y z
N MET A 1 32.78 40.21 42.12
CA MET A 1 33.64 40.80 41.07
C MET A 1 32.77 41.09 39.85
N LYS A 2 33.10 42.18 39.16
CA LYS A 2 32.28 43.01 38.24
C LYS A 2 31.47 42.27 37.16
N LEU A 3 30.18 42.59 37.14
CA LEU A 3 29.25 42.52 36.02
C LEU A 3 29.65 43.62 35.00
N GLN A 4 30.02 43.27 33.77
CA GLN A 4 30.24 44.26 32.71
C GLN A 4 29.08 44.23 31.70
N LEU A 5 28.30 45.29 31.81
CA LEU A 5 27.29 45.79 30.90
C LEU A 5 28.00 46.39 29.67
N PHE A 6 27.75 45.84 28.47
CA PHE A 6 28.12 46.51 27.21
C PHE A 6 26.86 47.10 26.59
N LEU A 7 26.71 48.42 26.80
CA LEU A 7 25.77 49.28 26.12
C LEU A 7 26.39 49.65 24.75
N VAL A 8 25.82 49.16 23.65
CA VAL A 8 26.20 49.62 22.30
C VAL A 8 25.10 50.56 21.80
N LEU A 9 25.36 51.85 21.91
CA LEU A 9 24.63 52.91 21.21
C LEU A 9 25.16 52.98 19.77
N SER A 10 24.34 52.61 18.78
CA SER A 10 24.56 53.05 17.40
C SER A 10 23.34 53.79 16.87
N LEU A 11 23.53 55.10 16.71
CA LEU A 11 22.67 56.04 15.98
C LEU A 11 22.84 55.84 14.46
N SER A 12 21.80 56.17 13.70
CA SER A 12 21.72 56.25 12.21
C SER A 12 21.35 54.91 11.54
N SER A 13 20.34 54.79 10.67
CA SER A 13 19.65 55.75 9.81
C SER A 13 18.29 55.18 9.36
N LEU A 14 17.22 55.97 9.43
CA LEU A 14 15.91 55.65 8.84
C LEU A 14 16.02 55.71 7.30
N LEU A 15 16.15 54.56 6.65
CA LEU A 15 15.85 54.42 5.23
C LEU A 15 14.42 53.89 5.11
N PRO A 16 13.54 54.52 4.31
CA PRO A 16 12.24 53.92 4.01
C PRO A 16 12.48 52.66 3.18
N PHE A 17 12.30 51.49 3.80
CA PHE A 17 12.25 50.24 3.06
C PHE A 17 11.05 50.30 2.10
N PRO A 18 11.23 50.14 0.78
CA PRO A 18 10.10 49.91 -0.08
C PRO A 18 9.48 48.59 0.35
N SER A 19 8.24 48.61 0.83
CA SER A 19 7.45 47.40 0.99
C SER A 19 7.34 46.74 -0.38
N LEU A 20 8.17 45.73 -0.63
CA LEU A 20 7.83 44.69 -1.58
C LEU A 20 6.55 44.06 -1.04
N SER A 21 5.43 44.53 -1.56
CA SER A 21 4.17 43.82 -1.55
C SER A 21 4.39 42.55 -2.38
N GLU A 22 5.02 41.55 -1.78
CA GLU A 22 4.88 40.17 -2.24
C GLU A 22 3.42 39.81 -2.04
N ASN A 23 2.64 40.06 -3.09
CA ASN A 23 1.38 39.39 -3.30
C ASN A 23 1.71 37.89 -3.15
N PRO A 24 1.07 37.13 -2.24
CA PRO A 24 1.28 35.70 -2.20
C PRO A 24 0.84 35.17 -3.56
N THR A 25 1.82 34.83 -4.40
CA THR A 25 1.60 33.95 -5.53
C THR A 25 1.00 32.71 -4.94
N SER A 26 -0.29 32.54 -5.18
CA SER A 26 -1.02 31.30 -5.06
C SER A 26 -0.08 30.16 -5.43
N ASP A 27 0.16 29.28 -4.48
CA ASP A 27 0.90 28.03 -4.65
C ASP A 27 0.15 27.20 -5.70
N ASP A 28 0.53 27.42 -6.96
CA ASP A 28 0.07 26.64 -8.09
C ASP A 28 0.77 25.29 -7.94
N GLY A 29 0.00 24.27 -7.53
CA GLY A 29 0.50 22.99 -7.04
C GLY A 29 1.67 22.45 -7.85
N ALA A 30 2.88 22.63 -7.32
CA ALA A 30 4.08 22.11 -7.92
C ALA A 30 3.97 20.58 -7.98
N GLU A 31 3.89 20.00 -9.18
CA GLU A 31 3.86 18.55 -9.35
C GLU A 31 5.14 17.97 -8.73
N LYS A 32 4.97 17.15 -7.69
CA LYS A 32 6.10 16.49 -7.03
C LYS A 32 6.85 15.64 -8.06
N SER A 33 8.18 15.59 -7.95
CA SER A 33 9.01 14.79 -8.85
C SER A 33 8.82 13.28 -8.59
N PRO A 34 8.88 12.43 -9.63
CA PRO A 34 8.71 10.99 -9.48
C PRO A 34 9.93 10.32 -8.87
N VAL A 35 9.71 9.22 -8.16
CA VAL A 35 10.76 8.26 -7.81
C VAL A 35 11.20 7.52 -9.08
N LEU A 36 12.51 7.29 -9.23
CA LEU A 36 13.06 6.55 -10.36
C LEU A 36 13.54 5.17 -9.92
N ASP A 37 13.42 4.19 -10.80
CA ASP A 37 14.02 2.87 -10.64
C ASP A 37 15.48 2.85 -11.13
N ALA A 38 16.17 1.73 -10.93
CA ALA A 38 17.56 1.52 -11.30
C ALA A 38 17.82 1.66 -12.82
N GLY A 39 16.79 1.52 -13.65
CA GLY A 39 16.86 1.74 -15.10
C GLY A 39 16.66 3.20 -15.49
N GLY A 40 16.45 4.11 -14.53
CA GLY A 40 16.11 5.52 -14.77
C GLY A 40 14.64 5.74 -15.17
N GLY A 41 13.83 4.68 -15.21
CA GLY A 41 12.40 4.77 -15.46
C GLY A 41 11.66 5.25 -14.22
N ARG A 42 10.42 5.72 -14.39
CA ARG A 42 9.56 6.07 -13.26
C ARG A 42 9.18 4.82 -12.47
N LEU A 43 9.28 4.87 -11.16
CA LEU A 43 8.74 3.85 -10.28
C LEU A 43 7.21 3.93 -10.35
N LEU A 44 6.59 2.83 -10.75
CA LEU A 44 5.14 2.74 -10.97
C LEU A 44 4.45 2.07 -9.80
N ALA A 45 3.31 2.63 -9.36
CA ALA A 45 2.44 2.03 -8.38
C ALA A 45 1.92 0.66 -8.87
N GLY A 46 1.75 -0.29 -7.95
CA GLY A 46 1.24 -1.63 -8.28
C GLY A 46 2.23 -2.57 -8.96
N VAL A 47 3.44 -2.10 -9.32
CA VAL A 47 4.48 -2.92 -9.93
C VAL A 47 5.44 -3.46 -8.87
N ASN A 48 5.97 -4.65 -9.10
CA ASN A 48 6.92 -5.32 -8.22
C ASN A 48 8.34 -4.75 -8.39
N TYR A 49 8.97 -4.38 -7.28
CA TYR A 49 10.36 -3.93 -7.22
C TYR A 49 11.10 -4.64 -6.11
N PHE A 50 12.35 -5.02 -6.35
CA PHE A 50 13.30 -5.27 -5.27
C PHE A 50 13.77 -3.94 -4.70
N VAL A 51 13.81 -3.84 -3.37
CA VAL A 51 14.46 -2.75 -2.66
C VAL A 51 15.90 -3.17 -2.41
N LEU A 52 16.84 -2.53 -3.11
CA LEU A 52 18.26 -2.87 -3.05
C LEU A 52 19.02 -1.79 -2.29
N PRO A 53 19.50 -2.08 -1.08
CA PRO A 53 20.44 -1.21 -0.38
C PRO A 53 21.70 -0.94 -1.22
N VAL A 54 22.28 0.26 -1.05
CA VAL A 54 23.57 0.60 -1.69
C VAL A 54 24.69 -0.32 -1.20
N THR A 55 24.59 -0.82 0.04
CA THR A 55 25.53 -1.77 0.66
C THR A 55 24.76 -2.88 1.37
N GLY A 56 25.17 -4.14 1.21
CA GLY A 56 24.51 -5.32 1.79
C GLY A 56 23.40 -5.90 0.91
N GLY A 57 22.70 -6.92 1.41
CA GLY A 57 21.63 -7.59 0.66
C GLY A 57 20.30 -6.82 0.66
N GLY A 58 19.33 -7.36 -0.08
CA GLY A 58 17.97 -6.85 -0.16
C GLY A 58 17.15 -7.07 1.11
N LEU A 59 15.85 -6.80 1.03
CA LEU A 59 14.96 -6.83 2.19
C LEU A 59 14.06 -8.07 2.21
N SER A 60 13.98 -8.73 3.37
CA SER A 60 13.15 -9.92 3.57
C SER A 60 12.42 -9.86 4.91
N PRO A 61 11.21 -10.41 5.00
CA PRO A 61 10.55 -10.65 6.29
C PRO A 61 11.17 -11.86 7.01
N ALA A 62 11.37 -11.76 8.33
CA ALA A 62 11.98 -12.81 9.14
C ALA A 62 11.37 -12.90 10.54
N LYS A 63 11.47 -14.09 11.15
CA LYS A 63 11.23 -14.28 12.59
C LYS A 63 12.54 -14.04 13.33
N VAL A 64 12.79 -12.82 13.79
CA VAL A 64 14.07 -12.50 14.43
C VAL A 64 14.10 -13.01 15.88
N ASN A 65 12.97 -12.91 16.59
CA ASN A 65 12.84 -13.42 17.95
C ASN A 65 11.94 -14.66 17.99
N GLU A 66 12.53 -15.83 18.25
CA GLU A 66 11.78 -17.09 18.31
C GLU A 66 10.75 -17.15 19.44
N LYS A 67 10.91 -16.33 20.48
CA LYS A 67 9.98 -16.22 21.61
C LYS A 67 8.74 -15.41 21.26
N HIS A 68 8.78 -14.59 20.21
CA HIS A 68 7.64 -13.80 19.77
C HIS A 68 6.68 -14.65 18.94
N ALA A 69 5.44 -14.14 18.83
CA ALA A 69 4.44 -14.73 17.96
C ALA A 69 4.96 -14.91 16.53
N ALA A 70 4.36 -15.84 15.77
CA ALA A 70 4.79 -16.08 14.40
C ALA A 70 4.60 -14.86 13.51
N CYS A 71 3.57 -14.05 13.75
CA CYS A 71 3.30 -12.82 13.02
C CYS A 71 3.05 -11.69 14.03
N PRO A 72 3.36 -10.42 13.70
CA PRO A 72 3.98 -9.97 12.44
C PRO A 72 5.43 -10.42 12.30
N ARG A 73 6.00 -10.32 11.09
CA ARG A 73 7.44 -10.54 10.87
C ARG A 73 8.21 -9.23 10.96
N ASP A 74 9.42 -9.29 11.50
CA ASP A 74 10.39 -8.21 11.34
C ASP A 74 10.84 -8.14 9.89
N ILE A 75 11.23 -6.96 9.43
CA ILE A 75 11.85 -6.80 8.11
C ILE A 75 13.35 -6.69 8.32
N VAL A 76 14.11 -7.58 7.68
CA VAL A 76 15.57 -7.64 7.81
C VAL A 76 16.25 -7.29 6.50
N GLN A 77 17.44 -6.72 6.61
CA GLN A 77 18.40 -6.66 5.54
C GLN A 77 19.17 -7.98 5.47
N GLU A 78 19.14 -8.63 4.32
CA GLU A 78 19.94 -9.82 4.05
C GLU A 78 21.45 -9.51 4.14
N SER A 79 22.23 -10.47 4.62
CA SER A 79 23.67 -10.27 4.85
C SER A 79 24.51 -10.28 3.57
N GLY A 80 24.11 -11.05 2.55
CA GLY A 80 24.83 -11.18 1.28
C GLY A 80 24.24 -10.29 0.19
N GLU A 81 25.09 -9.59 -0.56
CA GLU A 81 24.69 -8.72 -1.69
C GLU A 81 24.02 -9.51 -2.83
N ASP A 82 24.33 -10.80 -2.94
CA ASP A 82 23.70 -11.75 -3.86
C ASP A 82 22.25 -12.08 -3.47
N ARG A 83 21.87 -11.87 -2.20
CA ARG A 83 20.52 -12.11 -1.70
C ARG A 83 19.65 -10.90 -1.95
N THR A 84 18.92 -10.93 -3.06
CA THR A 84 18.09 -9.81 -3.55
C THR A 84 16.88 -9.46 -2.67
N GLY A 85 16.53 -10.34 -1.72
CA GLY A 85 15.34 -10.19 -0.87
C GLY A 85 14.03 -10.49 -1.60
N LEU A 86 12.91 -10.12 -0.98
CA LEU A 86 11.57 -10.25 -1.57
C LEU A 86 11.11 -8.96 -2.23
N PRO A 87 10.38 -9.05 -3.35
CA PRO A 87 9.85 -7.88 -4.02
C PRO A 87 8.73 -7.22 -3.22
N VAL A 88 8.63 -5.90 -3.37
CA VAL A 88 7.58 -5.08 -2.80
C VAL A 88 6.73 -4.41 -3.88
N VAL A 89 5.50 -4.08 -3.51
CA VAL A 89 4.61 -3.18 -4.24
C VAL A 89 4.44 -1.91 -3.41
N ILE A 90 4.54 -0.77 -4.09
CA ILE A 90 4.32 0.55 -3.50
C ILE A 90 2.98 1.09 -3.98
N SER A 91 2.15 1.54 -3.04
CA SER A 91 0.80 2.05 -3.28
C SER A 91 0.67 3.46 -2.69
N PRO A 92 0.70 4.53 -3.51
CA PRO A 92 0.47 5.91 -3.06
C PRO A 92 -0.94 6.15 -2.51
N VAL A 93 -1.04 7.10 -1.58
CA VAL A 93 -2.33 7.55 -1.02
C VAL A 93 -3.23 8.20 -2.06
N GLU A 94 -2.65 8.91 -3.03
CA GLU A 94 -3.34 9.66 -4.09
C GLU A 94 -3.88 8.75 -5.22
N GLY A 95 -3.49 7.47 -5.25
CA GLY A 95 -3.94 6.52 -6.27
C GLY A 95 -3.03 5.30 -6.39
N ARG A 96 -3.59 4.18 -6.89
CA ARG A 96 -2.86 2.91 -7.05
C ARG A 96 -2.28 2.69 -8.44
N THR A 97 -2.35 3.68 -9.31
CA THR A 97 -1.87 3.65 -10.69
C THR A 97 -0.98 4.85 -10.97
N GLY A 98 -0.06 4.71 -11.93
CA GLY A 98 0.84 5.79 -12.34
C GLY A 98 2.13 5.89 -11.52
N PRO A 99 2.91 6.97 -11.71
CA PRO A 99 4.19 7.17 -11.04
C PRO A 99 4.03 7.41 -9.53
N VAL A 100 4.91 6.80 -8.74
CA VAL A 100 5.04 7.12 -7.31
C VAL A 100 5.83 8.42 -7.19
N GLN A 101 5.22 9.43 -6.58
CA GLN A 101 5.85 10.73 -6.36
C GLN A 101 6.67 10.76 -5.08
N LEU A 102 7.75 11.55 -5.09
CA LEU A 102 8.56 11.81 -3.90
C LEU A 102 7.72 12.45 -2.79
N SER A 103 8.02 12.12 -1.54
CA SER A 103 7.37 12.72 -0.36
C SER A 103 5.84 12.65 -0.37
N THR A 104 5.26 11.66 -1.05
CA THR A 104 3.84 11.30 -0.95
C THR A 104 3.71 10.08 -0.05
N ASP A 105 2.66 10.06 0.78
CA ASP A 105 2.38 8.93 1.66
C ASP A 105 2.09 7.67 0.83
N VAL A 106 2.79 6.58 1.13
CA VAL A 106 2.69 5.30 0.46
C VAL A 106 2.52 4.17 1.47
N ASN A 107 1.74 3.15 1.12
CA ASN A 107 1.90 1.84 1.72
C ASN A 107 2.95 1.04 0.94
N VAL A 108 3.70 0.20 1.65
CA VAL A 108 4.66 -0.74 1.08
C VAL A 108 4.24 -2.14 1.50
N LYS A 109 4.22 -3.10 0.58
CA LYS A 109 3.89 -4.50 0.92
C LYS A 109 4.77 -5.47 0.16
N PHE A 110 5.13 -6.59 0.79
CA PHE A 110 5.72 -7.70 0.05
C PHE A 110 4.69 -8.34 -0.89
N SER A 111 5.06 -8.59 -2.14
CA SER A 111 4.17 -9.21 -3.13
C SER A 111 4.20 -10.73 -3.14
N ALA A 112 5.17 -11.34 -2.44
CA ALA A 112 5.23 -12.77 -2.20
C ALA A 112 4.65 -13.12 -0.82
N PRO A 113 3.96 -14.27 -0.69
CA PRO A 113 3.62 -14.83 0.61
C PRO A 113 4.86 -15.01 1.48
N ILE A 114 4.76 -14.60 2.74
CA ILE A 114 5.91 -14.55 3.66
C ILE A 114 6.11 -15.89 4.38
N ALA A 115 5.03 -16.43 4.92
CA ALA A 115 4.97 -17.73 5.59
C ALA A 115 3.52 -18.20 5.59
N ALA A 116 3.29 -19.51 5.69
CA ALA A 116 1.94 -20.08 5.77
C ALA A 116 1.11 -19.50 6.93
N ALA A 117 1.75 -19.14 8.04
CA ALA A 117 1.09 -18.52 9.18
C ALA A 117 0.77 -17.02 8.98
N CYS A 118 1.45 -16.32 8.06
CA CYS A 118 1.39 -14.86 7.89
C CYS A 118 0.96 -14.45 6.47
N LEU A 119 0.14 -15.25 5.79
CA LEU A 119 -0.20 -15.07 4.37
C LEU A 119 -0.75 -13.66 4.04
N ASN A 120 -1.51 -13.07 4.96
CA ASN A 120 -2.17 -11.78 4.75
C ASN A 120 -1.44 -10.61 5.43
N GLU A 121 -0.34 -10.87 6.16
CA GLU A 121 0.39 -9.86 6.91
C GLU A 121 1.64 -9.41 6.14
N THR A 122 1.45 -8.82 4.96
CA THR A 122 2.57 -8.43 4.06
C THR A 122 2.82 -6.93 3.99
N VAL A 123 1.86 -6.12 4.44
CA VAL A 123 1.97 -4.65 4.45
C VAL A 123 2.89 -4.21 5.59
N TRP A 124 3.78 -3.28 5.29
CA TRP A 124 4.71 -2.70 6.25
C TRP A 124 3.96 -1.77 7.20
N ARG A 125 4.39 -1.76 8.45
CA ARG A 125 3.97 -0.78 9.46
C ARG A 125 5.06 -0.57 10.50
N VAL A 126 4.97 0.54 11.22
CA VAL A 126 5.76 0.74 12.43
C VAL A 126 5.23 -0.18 13.53
N GLY A 127 6.15 -0.89 14.17
CA GLY A 127 5.93 -1.80 15.29
C GLY A 127 5.80 -1.07 16.62
N LYS A 128 5.55 -1.85 17.68
CA LYS A 128 5.70 -1.35 19.05
C LYS A 128 7.18 -1.15 19.34
N TYR A 129 7.51 -0.22 20.23
CA TYR A 129 8.88 -0.05 20.69
C TYR A 129 9.44 -1.38 21.19
N ASP A 130 10.59 -1.78 20.65
CA ASP A 130 11.33 -2.96 21.07
C ASP A 130 12.43 -2.50 22.05
N GLU A 131 12.29 -2.90 23.32
CA GLU A 131 13.24 -2.56 24.38
C GLU A 131 14.62 -3.17 24.16
N ALA A 132 14.71 -4.34 23.51
CA ALA A 132 15.99 -5.00 23.28
C ALA A 132 16.76 -4.35 22.12
N ALA A 133 16.05 -3.83 21.12
CA ALA A 133 16.65 -3.09 20.02
C ALA A 133 16.78 -1.59 20.30
N GLU A 134 16.08 -1.07 21.31
CA GLU A 134 15.92 0.36 21.63
C GLU A 134 15.40 1.19 20.44
N LYS A 135 14.45 0.61 19.69
CA LYS A 135 13.94 1.17 18.43
C LYS A 135 12.46 0.88 18.23
N PHE A 136 11.85 1.64 17.32
CA PHE A 136 10.57 1.27 16.71
C PHE A 136 10.85 0.48 15.42
N PRO A 137 10.71 -0.86 15.43
CA PRO A 137 10.99 -1.68 14.26
C PRO A 137 9.94 -1.44 13.15
N VAL A 138 10.34 -1.63 11.90
CA VAL A 138 9.40 -1.77 10.79
C VAL A 138 9.11 -3.25 10.61
N VAL A 139 7.83 -3.60 10.78
CA VAL A 139 7.33 -4.97 10.77
C VAL A 139 6.25 -5.12 9.72
N THR A 140 5.85 -6.35 9.44
CA THR A 140 4.70 -6.61 8.57
C THR A 140 3.37 -6.57 9.34
N GLY A 141 2.26 -6.94 8.70
CA GLY A 141 0.94 -6.95 9.35
C GLY A 141 0.29 -5.57 9.50
N GLY A 142 0.64 -4.62 8.62
CA GLY A 142 -0.13 -3.40 8.41
C GLY A 142 -1.40 -3.61 7.61
N ALA A 143 -2.14 -2.52 7.39
CA ALA A 143 -3.30 -2.46 6.51
C ALA A 143 -3.02 -1.50 5.35
N GLU A 144 -3.43 -1.88 4.13
CA GLU A 144 -3.32 -1.05 2.93
C GLU A 144 -4.55 -0.15 2.78
N GLY A 145 -4.33 1.14 2.52
CA GLY A 145 -5.40 2.14 2.36
C GLY A 145 -5.95 2.67 3.69
N ASN A 146 -7.19 3.19 3.63
CA ASN A 146 -7.89 3.85 4.73
C ASN A 146 -7.05 4.94 5.43
N PRO A 147 -6.55 5.95 4.69
CA PRO A 147 -5.71 6.99 5.25
C PRO A 147 -6.42 7.71 6.41
N GLY A 148 -5.77 7.74 7.57
CA GLY A 148 -6.31 8.37 8.77
C GLY A 148 -5.60 7.93 10.05
N PRO A 149 -6.08 8.36 11.22
CA PRO A 149 -5.46 8.06 12.51
C PRO A 149 -5.30 6.55 12.77
N GLU A 150 -6.25 5.72 12.33
CA GLU A 150 -6.24 4.27 12.56
C GLU A 150 -5.15 3.53 11.78
N THR A 151 -4.73 4.05 10.62
CA THR A 151 -3.72 3.42 9.76
C THR A 151 -2.42 4.21 9.72
N ILE A 152 -2.25 5.22 10.58
CA ILE A 152 -1.16 6.17 10.49
C ILE A 152 0.23 5.50 10.52
N GLY A 153 0.37 4.40 11.27
CA GLY A 153 1.59 3.61 11.35
C GLY A 153 1.95 2.82 10.08
N ASN A 154 1.09 2.81 9.06
CA ASN A 154 1.26 2.03 7.83
C ASN A 154 1.77 2.88 6.65
N TRP A 155 1.95 4.19 6.86
CA TRP A 155 2.28 5.15 5.82
C TRP A 155 3.73 5.62 5.93
N PHE A 156 4.44 5.48 4.82
CA PHE A 156 5.83 5.88 4.66
C PHE A 156 5.93 6.89 3.53
N LYS A 157 7.06 7.58 3.43
CA LYS A 157 7.44 8.42 2.30
C LYS A 157 8.72 7.90 1.69
N ILE A 158 8.88 8.13 0.39
CA ILE A 158 10.15 7.90 -0.31
C ILE A 158 10.73 9.27 -0.64
N GLU A 159 11.96 9.50 -0.21
CA GLU A 159 12.67 10.76 -0.41
C GLU A 159 13.97 10.54 -1.16
N LYS A 160 14.42 11.55 -1.91
CA LYS A 160 15.72 11.51 -2.57
C LYS A 160 16.81 11.66 -1.51
N HIS A 161 17.83 10.80 -1.54
CA HIS A 161 18.95 10.88 -0.60
C HIS A 161 20.24 10.36 -1.24
N GLY A 162 21.19 11.28 -1.44
CA GLY A 162 22.46 10.98 -2.11
C GLY A 162 22.24 10.31 -3.48
N PRO A 163 22.92 9.18 -3.77
CA PRO A 163 22.78 8.50 -5.06
C PRO A 163 21.42 7.80 -5.23
N GLY A 164 20.75 7.45 -4.13
CA GLY A 164 19.53 6.66 -4.14
C GLY A 164 18.34 7.40 -3.54
N TYR A 165 17.57 6.65 -2.77
CA TYR A 165 16.39 7.09 -2.03
C TYR A 165 16.44 6.55 -0.61
N LYS A 166 15.60 7.10 0.26
CA LYS A 166 15.37 6.57 1.61
C LYS A 166 13.88 6.46 1.87
N PHE A 167 13.51 5.56 2.77
CA PHE A 167 12.18 5.54 3.36
C PHE A 167 12.16 6.40 4.62
N VAL A 168 11.06 7.14 4.81
CA VAL A 168 10.84 8.01 5.96
C VAL A 168 9.46 7.70 6.54
N PHE A 169 9.37 7.61 7.86
CA PHE A 169 8.09 7.61 8.56
C PHE A 169 7.77 9.04 8.99
N CYS A 170 6.94 9.71 8.19
CA CYS A 170 6.47 11.08 8.44
C CYS A 170 5.08 11.26 7.82
N PRO A 171 4.09 10.50 8.29
CA PRO A 171 2.79 10.39 7.63
C PRO A 171 2.01 11.70 7.72
N THR A 172 1.40 12.11 6.60
CA THR A 172 0.54 13.30 6.52
C THR A 172 -0.95 12.98 6.35
N VAL A 173 -1.29 11.69 6.32
CA VAL A 173 -2.67 11.19 6.19
C VAL A 173 -3.60 11.50 7.36
N ALA A 174 -3.07 11.95 8.50
CA ALA A 174 -3.82 12.14 9.74
C ALA A 174 -3.88 13.60 10.21
N GLY A 175 -3.88 14.55 9.27
CA GLY A 175 -4.24 15.97 9.46
C GLY A 175 -3.62 16.67 10.67
N THR A 176 -4.25 16.53 11.83
CA THR A 176 -3.88 17.20 13.10
C THR A 176 -2.95 16.38 13.99
N LEU A 177 -2.72 15.09 13.71
CA LEU A 177 -1.83 14.26 14.52
C LEU A 177 -0.36 14.60 14.21
N GLN A 178 0.35 15.11 15.21
CA GLN A 178 1.79 15.30 15.12
C GLN A 178 2.50 13.95 15.33
N VAL A 179 3.21 13.50 14.31
CA VAL A 179 4.07 12.33 14.36
C VAL A 179 5.52 12.78 14.34
N VAL A 180 6.35 12.17 15.18
CA VAL A 180 7.79 12.41 15.16
C VAL A 180 8.35 11.77 13.88
N CYS A 181 8.81 12.61 12.96
CA CYS A 181 9.35 12.15 11.69
C CYS A 181 10.74 11.55 11.86
N GLN A 182 10.94 10.33 11.39
CA GLN A 182 12.23 9.65 11.42
C GLN A 182 12.50 8.87 10.14
N ASP A 183 13.78 8.69 9.83
CA ASP A 183 14.20 7.85 8.71
C ASP A 183 14.05 6.36 9.06
N VAL A 184 13.93 5.52 8.03
CA VAL A 184 14.01 4.07 8.17
C VAL A 184 15.43 3.62 7.87
N GLY A 185 16.07 3.01 8.86
CA GLY A 185 17.45 2.53 8.81
C GLY A 185 17.57 1.04 9.13
N VAL A 186 18.80 0.53 9.11
CA VAL A 186 19.13 -0.84 9.52
C VAL A 186 19.83 -0.81 10.86
N PHE A 187 19.30 -1.56 11.83
CA PHE A 187 19.80 -1.59 13.21
C PHE A 187 19.94 -3.03 13.71
N PRO A 188 20.78 -3.28 14.73
CA PRO A 188 20.87 -4.58 15.37
C PRO A 188 19.55 -4.92 16.10
N GLY A 189 19.00 -6.09 15.79
CA GLY A 189 17.89 -6.71 16.51
C GLY A 189 18.36 -7.93 17.31
N ALA A 190 17.40 -8.72 17.82
CA ALA A 190 17.72 -9.92 18.59
C ALA A 190 18.64 -10.87 17.80
N GLY A 191 19.64 -11.44 18.48
CA GLY A 191 20.61 -12.34 17.87
C GLY A 191 21.53 -11.69 16.82
N GLY A 192 21.59 -10.35 16.77
CA GLY A 192 22.42 -9.62 15.80
C GLY A 192 21.81 -9.53 14.40
N ALA A 193 20.52 -9.86 14.25
CA ALA A 193 19.80 -9.67 12.99
C ALA A 193 19.78 -8.19 12.60
N ARG A 194 19.85 -7.90 11.30
CA ARG A 194 19.88 -6.53 10.77
C ARG A 194 18.45 -6.09 10.45
N ILE A 195 17.72 -5.59 11.44
CA ILE A 195 16.30 -5.22 11.29
C ILE A 195 16.14 -3.80 10.72
N LEU A 196 15.04 -3.56 10.01
CA LEU A 196 14.60 -2.22 9.67
C LEU A 196 13.94 -1.59 10.89
N ALA A 197 14.30 -0.35 11.21
CA ALA A 197 13.69 0.39 12.30
C ALA A 197 13.80 1.91 12.08
N LEU A 198 13.04 2.68 12.85
CA LEU A 198 13.11 4.15 12.84
C LEU A 198 14.40 4.64 13.52
N GLY A 199 15.07 5.62 12.91
CA GLY A 199 16.24 6.27 13.49
C GLY A 199 16.85 7.32 12.58
N ASP A 200 18.01 7.85 12.97
CA ASP A 200 18.62 9.01 12.29
C ASP A 200 19.57 8.62 11.13
N SER A 201 19.86 7.33 10.97
CA SER A 201 20.72 6.80 9.92
C SER A 201 19.89 6.07 8.86
N PRO A 202 19.55 6.71 7.73
CA PRO A 202 18.70 6.11 6.71
C PRO A 202 19.39 4.94 6.00
N LEU A 203 18.59 3.92 5.64
CA LEU A 203 18.99 2.94 4.65
C LEU A 203 18.84 3.55 3.26
N VAL A 204 19.96 3.78 2.58
CA VAL A 204 19.96 4.28 1.20
C VAL A 204 19.70 3.11 0.25
N VAL A 205 18.67 3.24 -0.58
CA VAL A 205 18.18 2.18 -1.47
C VAL A 205 18.03 2.67 -2.91
N THR A 206 18.07 1.71 -3.84
CA THR A 206 17.61 1.85 -5.21
C THR A 206 16.53 0.80 -5.47
N PHE A 207 15.58 1.10 -6.35
CA PHE A 207 14.51 0.19 -6.71
C PHE A 207 14.85 -0.53 -8.01
N LYS A 208 14.92 -1.85 -8.01
CA LYS A 208 15.08 -2.63 -9.23
C LYS A 208 13.74 -3.26 -9.57
N ARG A 209 13.13 -2.84 -10.69
CA ARG A 209 11.90 -3.48 -11.18
C ARG A 209 12.14 -4.98 -11.30
N THR A 210 11.27 -5.80 -10.72
CA THR A 210 11.30 -7.22 -11.03
C THR A 210 10.94 -7.32 -12.51
N GLY A 211 11.83 -7.84 -13.34
CA GLY A 211 11.61 -7.89 -14.79
C GLY A 211 10.23 -8.49 -15.13
N PRO A 212 9.70 -8.23 -16.33
CA PRO A 212 8.52 -8.93 -16.78
C PRO A 212 8.82 -10.44 -16.89
N TRP A 213 7.77 -11.27 -16.93
CA TRP A 213 7.84 -12.67 -17.41
C TRP A 213 8.32 -12.80 -18.87
N ASP A 214 8.72 -11.70 -19.51
CA ASP A 214 9.55 -11.70 -20.70
C ASP A 214 11.03 -11.65 -20.29
N ALA A 215 11.59 -12.83 -20.01
CA ALA A 215 12.96 -13.06 -20.45
C ALA A 215 13.06 -12.68 -21.94
N PRO A 216 14.25 -12.36 -22.50
CA PRO A 216 14.43 -12.64 -23.93
C PRO A 216 13.96 -14.08 -24.10
N VAL A 217 12.88 -14.32 -24.85
CA VAL A 217 12.55 -15.69 -25.25
C VAL A 217 13.87 -16.19 -25.81
N PRO A 218 14.53 -17.19 -25.20
CA PRO A 218 15.91 -17.51 -25.52
C PRO A 218 15.88 -18.11 -26.92
N PHE A 219 15.95 -17.24 -27.92
CA PHE A 219 15.56 -17.51 -29.30
C PHE A 219 14.24 -18.30 -29.35
N LEU A 220 13.13 -17.66 -29.73
CA LEU A 220 12.21 -18.44 -30.56
C LEU A 220 13.10 -19.05 -31.65
N PRO A 221 13.21 -20.39 -31.80
CA PRO A 221 13.82 -20.92 -33.01
C PRO A 221 13.12 -20.21 -34.16
N ALA A 222 13.90 -19.75 -35.14
CA ALA A 222 13.37 -19.10 -36.32
C ALA A 222 12.09 -19.84 -36.74
N PRO A 223 10.98 -19.14 -37.07
CA PRO A 223 9.73 -19.79 -37.41
C PRO A 223 10.05 -20.98 -38.31
N LEU A 224 9.68 -22.19 -37.86
CA LEU A 224 9.97 -23.38 -38.65
C LEU A 224 9.51 -23.08 -40.08
N PRO A 225 10.31 -23.40 -41.11
CA PRO A 225 9.87 -23.22 -42.48
C PRO A 225 8.48 -23.81 -42.60
N PRO A 226 7.55 -23.14 -43.31
CA PRO A 226 6.18 -23.61 -43.41
C PRO A 226 6.22 -25.09 -43.77
N VAL A 227 5.68 -25.92 -42.87
CA VAL A 227 5.57 -27.35 -43.09
C VAL A 227 4.92 -27.50 -44.46
N PRO A 228 5.50 -28.28 -45.40
CA PRO A 228 4.84 -28.55 -46.66
C PRO A 228 3.43 -29.04 -46.34
N VAL A 229 2.44 -28.21 -46.63
CA VAL A 229 1.05 -28.57 -46.47
C VAL A 229 0.81 -29.66 -47.48
N HIS A 230 0.87 -30.92 -47.03
CA HIS A 230 0.27 -31.99 -47.80
C HIS A 230 -1.17 -31.57 -48.06
N PRO A 231 -1.63 -31.61 -49.33
CA PRO A 231 -3.00 -31.24 -49.64
C PRO A 231 -3.93 -32.02 -48.72
N HIS A 232 -4.76 -31.27 -48.00
CA HIS A 232 -5.79 -31.82 -47.16
C HIS A 232 -6.66 -32.73 -48.04
N PRO A 233 -6.97 -33.97 -47.63
CA PRO A 233 -7.95 -34.77 -48.34
C PRO A 233 -9.23 -33.95 -48.46
N GLU A 234 -9.75 -33.82 -49.68
CA GLU A 234 -10.99 -33.11 -49.94
C GLU A 234 -12.07 -33.65 -48.98
N PRO A 235 -12.76 -32.77 -48.23
CA PRO A 235 -13.85 -33.21 -47.39
C PRO A 235 -14.93 -33.88 -48.27
N PRO A 236 -15.56 -34.97 -47.80
CA PRO A 236 -16.65 -35.58 -48.55
C PRO A 236 -17.73 -34.54 -48.82
N VAL A 237 -18.15 -34.44 -50.08
CA VAL A 237 -19.22 -33.56 -50.52
C VAL A 237 -20.50 -34.01 -49.82
N HIS A 238 -20.88 -33.31 -48.75
CA HIS A 238 -22.19 -33.45 -48.16
C HIS A 238 -23.22 -32.83 -49.12
N PRO A 239 -24.32 -33.53 -49.44
CA PRO A 239 -25.39 -32.94 -50.23
C PRO A 239 -25.97 -31.72 -49.51
N ALA A 240 -26.34 -30.70 -50.28
CA ALA A 240 -26.85 -29.44 -49.78
C ALA A 240 -28.04 -29.65 -48.81
N PRO A 241 -28.12 -28.90 -47.70
CA PRO A 241 -29.25 -28.98 -46.80
C PRO A 241 -30.53 -28.57 -47.54
N GLU A 242 -31.56 -29.41 -47.42
CA GLU A 242 -32.87 -29.20 -47.99
C GLU A 242 -33.51 -27.92 -47.39
N ALA A 243 -34.23 -27.17 -48.22
CA ALA A 243 -34.77 -25.86 -47.84
C ALA A 243 -35.67 -25.97 -46.60
N PRO A 244 -35.68 -24.96 -45.71
CA PRO A 244 -36.53 -24.98 -44.52
C PRO A 244 -38.01 -25.10 -44.90
N VAL A 245 -38.71 -26.05 -44.29
CA VAL A 245 -40.16 -26.20 -44.39
C VAL A 245 -40.81 -24.92 -43.85
N PRO A 246 -41.78 -24.31 -44.56
CA PRO A 246 -42.47 -23.11 -44.06
C PRO A 246 -43.21 -23.42 -42.76
N PRO A 247 -43.30 -22.44 -41.82
CA PRO A 247 -43.96 -22.66 -40.54
C PRO A 247 -45.45 -22.98 -40.74
N ALA A 248 -45.94 -23.93 -39.95
CA ALA A 248 -47.35 -24.30 -39.91
C ALA A 248 -48.22 -23.10 -39.46
N PRO A 249 -49.45 -22.97 -39.97
CA PRO A 249 -50.34 -21.89 -39.56
C PRO A 249 -50.65 -21.95 -38.06
N GLU A 250 -50.56 -20.80 -37.42
CA GLU A 250 -50.71 -20.62 -35.97
C GLU A 250 -52.13 -21.00 -35.51
N ALA A 251 -52.22 -21.84 -34.48
CA ALA A 251 -53.49 -22.28 -33.91
C ALA A 251 -54.20 -21.12 -33.19
N PRO A 252 -55.55 -21.05 -33.24
CA PRO A 252 -56.29 -19.97 -32.58
C PRO A 252 -56.09 -20.00 -31.06
N ALA A 253 -55.92 -18.80 -30.49
CA ALA A 253 -55.68 -18.61 -29.06
C ALA A 253 -56.82 -19.19 -28.19
N PRO A 254 -56.50 -19.83 -27.06
CA PRO A 254 -57.51 -20.33 -26.14
C PRO A 254 -58.28 -19.17 -25.45
N PRO A 255 -59.55 -19.39 -25.08
CA PRO A 255 -60.36 -18.37 -24.41
C PRO A 255 -59.80 -18.01 -23.03
N ALA A 256 -59.90 -16.73 -22.67
CA ALA A 256 -59.42 -16.19 -21.40
C ALA A 256 -60.12 -16.85 -20.19
N PRO A 257 -59.40 -17.12 -19.09
CA PRO A 257 -59.99 -17.71 -17.89
C PRO A 257 -60.89 -16.70 -17.15
N GLU A 258 -62.07 -17.18 -16.73
CA GLU A 258 -63.02 -16.45 -15.91
C GLU A 258 -62.44 -16.09 -14.52
N ALA A 259 -62.67 -14.86 -14.10
CA ALA A 259 -62.27 -14.34 -12.79
C ALA A 259 -63.06 -15.02 -11.67
N SER A 260 -62.38 -15.82 -10.85
CA SER A 260 -62.92 -16.29 -9.57
C SER A 260 -62.39 -15.42 -8.43
N SER A 261 -63.31 -14.81 -7.68
CA SER A 261 -63.01 -13.96 -6.52
C SER A 261 -62.52 -14.82 -5.36
N ALA A 262 -61.27 -14.66 -4.95
CA ALA A 262 -60.76 -15.22 -3.70
C ALA A 262 -60.90 -14.18 -2.57
N TYR A 263 -61.65 -14.58 -1.55
CA TYR A 263 -61.94 -13.88 -0.31
C TYR A 263 -60.67 -13.53 0.49
N TRP A 264 -60.63 -12.33 1.07
CA TRP A 264 -59.66 -11.91 2.09
C TRP A 264 -60.08 -12.47 3.47
N GLY A 265 -59.24 -13.34 4.04
CA GLY A 265 -59.38 -13.84 5.41
C GLY A 265 -58.30 -13.26 6.32
N THR A 266 -58.71 -12.40 7.25
CA THR A 266 -57.92 -11.74 8.28
C THR A 266 -57.36 -12.76 9.29
N LYS A 267 -56.05 -12.74 9.57
CA LYS A 267 -55.50 -13.29 10.81
C LYS A 267 -54.52 -12.33 11.47
N ALA A 268 -54.92 -11.92 12.68
CA ALA A 268 -54.16 -11.10 13.61
C ALA A 268 -52.92 -11.83 14.12
N GLY A 269 -51.81 -11.09 14.24
CA GLY A 269 -50.57 -11.51 14.89
C GLY A 269 -49.97 -10.32 15.62
N PHE A 270 -50.14 -10.33 16.94
CA PHE A 270 -49.61 -9.37 17.92
C PHE A 270 -48.08 -9.30 17.89
N TYR A 271 -47.51 -8.10 17.91
CA TYR A 271 -46.20 -7.85 18.53
C TYR A 271 -46.31 -6.67 19.50
N HIS A 272 -45.90 -6.95 20.72
CA HIS A 272 -46.08 -6.16 21.92
C HIS A 272 -45.08 -5.00 21.98
N VAL A 273 -45.61 -3.80 22.22
CA VAL A 273 -44.89 -2.66 22.78
C VAL A 273 -44.47 -3.02 24.21
N MET A 274 -43.19 -2.85 24.54
CA MET A 274 -42.66 -2.87 25.91
C MET A 274 -42.17 -1.46 26.26
N LEU A 275 -43.04 -0.74 26.95
CA LEU A 275 -42.72 0.39 27.83
C LEU A 275 -43.16 -0.05 29.22
N LEU A 276 -42.29 0.11 30.22
CA LEU A 276 -42.48 0.27 31.68
C LEU A 276 -41.06 0.02 32.27
N GLY A 277 -40.42 0.89 33.05
CA GLY A 277 -40.94 1.90 33.97
C GLY A 277 -40.84 1.39 35.40
N THR A 278 -39.93 1.98 36.20
CA THR A 278 -39.74 1.86 37.67
C THR A 278 -39.02 0.57 38.13
N THR A 279 -37.94 0.59 38.92
CA THR A 279 -37.87 1.02 40.34
C THR A 279 -36.41 1.16 40.84
N THR A 280 -36.30 1.87 41.96
CA THR A 280 -35.19 2.40 42.78
C THR A 280 -34.23 1.41 43.49
N PHE A 281 -33.20 2.01 44.13
CA PHE A 281 -32.17 1.52 45.10
C PHE A 281 -30.81 1.14 44.47
N GLY A 282 -29.65 1.68 44.87
CA GLY A 282 -29.29 2.62 45.93
C GLY A 282 -27.78 2.90 45.88
N SER A 283 -27.37 4.04 46.46
CA SER A 283 -25.98 4.46 46.66
C SER A 283 -25.15 3.48 47.51
N MET A 284 -23.89 3.28 47.13
CA MET A 284 -22.75 3.07 48.05
C MET A 284 -21.47 3.38 47.25
N LEU A 285 -20.99 4.63 47.27
CA LEU A 285 -19.98 5.21 48.18
C LEU A 285 -18.62 4.51 48.17
N LEU A 286 -17.63 5.26 47.66
CA LEU A 286 -16.18 5.10 47.82
C LEU A 286 -15.79 4.74 49.26
N LEU A 287 -14.82 3.83 49.41
CA LEU A 287 -13.61 3.99 50.23
C LEU A 287 -12.78 2.69 50.23
N LEU A 288 -11.65 2.71 49.52
CA LEU A 288 -10.28 2.35 49.95
C LEU A 288 -9.37 2.24 48.72
#